data_AF-M5UE58-F1
#
_entry.id   AF-M5UE58-F1
#
_cell.length_a   1.000
_cell.length_b   1.000
_cell.length_c   1.000
_cell.angle_alpha   90.00
_cell.angle_beta   90.00
_cell.angle_gamma   90.00
#
_symmetry.space_group_name_H-M   'P 1'
#
loop_
_entity.id
_entity.type
_entity.pdbx_description
1 polymer ?
#
loop_
_entity_poly.entity_id
_entity_poly.type
_entity_poly.pdbx_seq_one_letter_code
_entity_poly.pdbx_strand_id
1 'polypeptide(L)'
;MPTRPQWGDASVSKDGKALYLHILHWPESDTINVTDLPATASSVVYLKNGDPAEFAQKGDTLKITLHDEPLNQYDTVLKVTFPANIDK
;
A
#
# COMPACT_ATOMS: atom_id res chain seq x y z
N MET A 1 8.29 7.16 -18.75
CA MET A 1 7.39 6.17 -18.12
C MET A 1 7.54 6.34 -16.62
N PRO A 2 6.48 6.48 -15.83
CA PRO A 2 6.62 6.58 -14.38
C PRO A 2 7.37 5.34 -13.89
N THR A 3 8.39 5.57 -13.07
CA THR A 3 9.22 4.50 -12.50
C THR A 3 8.37 3.64 -11.59
N ARG A 4 8.27 2.35 -11.91
CA ARG A 4 7.63 1.39 -11.01
C ARG A 4 8.39 1.35 -9.68
N PRO A 5 7.68 1.29 -8.55
CA PRO A 5 8.34 1.15 -7.26
C PRO A 5 9.09 -0.18 -7.19
N GLN A 6 10.19 -0.20 -6.43
CA GLN A 6 11.04 -1.40 -6.32
C GLN A 6 10.33 -2.60 -5.67
N TRP A 7 9.29 -2.33 -4.86
CA TRP A 7 8.55 -3.36 -4.13
C TRP A 7 7.43 -4.02 -4.94
N GLY A 8 7.01 -3.45 -6.08
CA GLY A 8 5.94 -4.03 -6.90
C GLY A 8 5.09 -3.02 -7.67
N ASP A 9 3.76 -3.08 -7.50
CA ASP A 9 2.80 -2.29 -8.28
C ASP A 9 1.58 -1.84 -7.46
N ALA A 10 0.83 -0.85 -7.95
CA ALA A 10 -0.36 -0.33 -7.28
C ALA A 10 -1.55 -0.21 -8.23
N SER A 11 -2.76 -0.52 -7.75
CA SER A 11 -4.00 -0.37 -8.51
C SER A 11 -5.12 0.25 -7.68
N VAL A 12 -5.96 1.07 -8.30
CA VAL A 12 -7.06 1.77 -7.62
C VAL A 12 -8.36 0.96 -7.77
N SER A 13 -9.18 0.94 -6.73
CA SER A 13 -10.52 0.33 -6.78
C SER A 13 -11.43 1.08 -7.76
N LYS A 14 -12.45 0.40 -8.30
CA LYS A 14 -13.39 1.01 -9.26
C LYS A 14 -14.14 2.23 -8.71
N ASP A 15 -14.35 2.29 -7.41
CA ASP A 15 -15.01 3.40 -6.72
C ASP A 15 -14.03 4.48 -6.22
N GLY A 16 -12.73 4.30 -6.49
CA GLY A 16 -11.66 5.19 -6.06
C GLY A 16 -11.58 5.36 -4.54
N LYS A 17 -12.02 4.39 -3.73
CA LYS A 17 -11.92 4.49 -2.26
C LYS A 17 -10.79 3.67 -1.66
N ALA A 18 -10.17 2.82 -2.47
CA ALA A 18 -9.07 1.98 -2.03
C ALA A 18 -7.95 1.91 -3.08
N LEU A 19 -6.73 1.80 -2.57
CA LEU A 19 -5.53 1.49 -3.34
C LEU A 19 -5.04 0.10 -2.91
N TYR A 20 -4.86 -0.79 -3.88
CA TYR A 20 -4.30 -2.11 -3.69
C TYR A 20 -2.82 -2.08 -4.05
N LEU A 21 -1.97 -2.42 -3.09
CA LEU A 21 -0.52 -2.49 -3.25
C LEU A 21 -0.13 -3.96 -3.38
N HIS A 22 0.42 -4.32 -4.54
CA HIS A 22 0.94 -5.65 -4.82
C HIS A 22 2.43 -5.67 -4.50
N ILE A 23 2.80 -6.34 -3.41
CA ILE A 23 4.19 -6.48 -2.98
C ILE A 23 4.73 -7.76 -3.59
N LEU A 24 5.43 -7.60 -4.72
CA LEU A 24 6.03 -8.66 -5.52
C LEU A 24 7.48 -8.91 -5.10
N HIS A 25 8.11 -7.90 -4.51
CA HIS A 25 9.47 -7.97 -3.98
C HIS A 25 9.45 -7.49 -2.53
N TRP A 26 9.66 -8.42 -1.61
CA TRP A 26 9.71 -8.09 -0.18
C TRP A 26 10.97 -7.27 0.11
N PRO A 27 10.85 -6.07 0.71
CA PRO A 27 12.00 -5.24 1.01
C PRO A 27 12.73 -5.77 2.26
N GLU A 28 14.07 -5.76 2.25
CA GLU A 28 14.88 -6.10 3.44
C GLU A 28 14.65 -5.16 4.63
N SER A 29 14.09 -3.97 4.38
CA SER A 29 13.79 -2.98 5.42
C SER A 29 12.44 -3.22 6.11
N ASP A 30 11.67 -4.21 5.66
CA ASP A 30 10.26 -4.44 6.03
C ASP A 30 9.38 -3.18 5.91
N THR A 31 9.79 -2.24 5.06
CA THR A 31 9.04 -1.00 4.85
C THR A 31 8.96 -0.66 3.37
N ILE A 32 7.81 -0.12 2.97
CA ILE A 32 7.58 0.42 1.64
C ILE A 32 7.14 1.88 1.75
N ASN A 33 7.45 2.65 0.72
CA ASN A 33 6.97 4.02 0.57
C ASN A 33 6.07 4.08 -0.68
N VAL A 34 4.90 4.68 -0.51
CA VAL A 34 3.96 5.02 -1.57
C VAL A 34 3.93 6.54 -1.67
N THR A 35 4.38 7.08 -2.79
CA THR A 35 4.44 8.53 -3.04
C THR A 35 3.23 9.00 -3.86
N ASP A 36 3.10 10.31 -4.00
CA ASP A 36 2.10 10.95 -4.87
C ASP A 36 0.65 10.62 -4.49
N LEU A 37 0.39 10.32 -3.21
CA LEU A 37 -0.95 10.01 -2.75
C LEU A 37 -1.83 11.27 -2.71
N PRO A 38 -3.03 11.23 -3.32
CA PRO A 38 -3.92 12.39 -3.40
C PRO A 38 -4.67 12.67 -2.09
N ALA A 39 -4.66 11.72 -1.14
CA ALA A 39 -5.37 11.85 0.13
C ALA A 39 -4.66 11.14 1.27
N THR A 40 -5.09 11.43 2.50
CA THR A 40 -4.63 10.76 3.70
C THR A 40 -5.27 9.38 3.85
N ALA A 41 -4.45 8.33 4.00
CA ALA A 41 -4.92 6.98 4.26
C ALA A 41 -5.63 6.90 5.62
N SER A 42 -6.80 6.26 5.66
CA SER A 42 -7.55 5.98 6.88
C SER A 42 -7.21 4.62 7.47
N SER A 43 -6.86 3.64 6.65
CA SER A 43 -6.41 2.33 7.10
C SER A 43 -5.53 1.63 6.06
N VAL A 44 -4.69 0.72 6.53
CA VAL A 44 -3.92 -0.21 5.71
C VAL A 44 -4.09 -1.60 6.29
N VAL A 45 -4.55 -2.56 5.47
CA VAL A 45 -4.78 -3.94 5.90
C VAL A 45 -4.24 -4.94 4.89
N TYR A 46 -3.77 -6.09 5.36
CA TYR A 46 -3.43 -7.22 4.51
C TYR A 46 -4.69 -7.86 3.93
N LEU A 47 -4.76 -7.97 2.61
CA LEU A 47 -5.96 -8.48 1.94
C LEU A 47 -6.22 -9.97 2.26
N LYS A 48 -5.17 -10.74 2.55
CA LYS A 48 -5.26 -12.19 2.78
C LYS A 48 -5.99 -12.55 4.07
N ASN A 49 -5.72 -11.85 5.16
CA ASN A 49 -6.21 -12.18 6.50
C ASN A 49 -6.93 -11.02 7.21
N GLY A 50 -6.85 -9.80 6.67
CA GLY A 50 -7.45 -8.61 7.27
C GLY A 50 -6.61 -7.96 8.37
N ASP A 51 -5.40 -8.46 8.63
CA ASP A 51 -4.55 -7.91 9.68
C ASP A 51 -4.16 -6.45 9.35
N PRO A 52 -4.15 -5.55 10.34
CA PRO A 52 -3.71 -4.18 10.12
C PRO A 52 -2.19 -4.13 9.89
N ALA A 53 -1.76 -3.31 8.94
CA ALA A 53 -0.36 -2.93 8.81
C ALA A 53 -0.12 -1.58 9.49
N GLU A 54 1.02 -1.42 10.14
CA GLU A 54 1.40 -0.11 10.68
C GLU A 54 1.75 0.84 9.54
N PHE A 55 1.33 2.10 9.66
CA PHE A 55 1.63 3.10 8.65
C PHE A 55 1.77 4.50 9.25
N ALA A 56 2.54 5.34 8.57
CA ALA A 56 2.67 6.75 8.87
C ALA A 56 2.69 7.55 7.55
N GLN A 57 1.86 8.57 7.45
CA GLN A 57 1.82 9.45 6.28
C GLN A 57 2.43 10.81 6.61
N LYS A 58 3.30 11.31 5.72
CA LYS A 58 3.86 12.66 5.75
C LYS A 58 3.63 13.31 4.39
N GLY A 59 2.69 14.25 4.34
CA GLY A 59 2.28 14.86 3.08
C GLY A 59 1.65 13.84 2.13
N ASP A 60 2.20 13.76 0.92
CA ASP A 60 1.80 12.82 -0.14
C ASP A 60 2.49 11.44 -0.05
N THR A 61 3.35 11.24 0.95
CA THR A 61 4.14 10.02 1.11
C THR A 61 3.63 9.19 2.28
N LEU A 62 3.15 7.98 1.99
CA LEU A 62 2.74 6.98 2.96
C LEU A 62 3.84 5.93 3.14
N LYS A 63 4.39 5.86 4.35
CA LYS A 63 5.28 4.78 4.76
C LYS A 63 4.45 3.68 5.43
N ILE A 64 4.61 2.45 4.97
CA ILE A 64 3.96 1.27 5.55
C ILE A 64 5.05 0.33 6.08
N THR A 65 4.88 -0.12 7.31
CA THR A 65 5.69 -1.19 7.91
C THR A 65 4.98 -2.52 7.66
N LEU A 66 5.70 -3.45 7.07
CA LEU A 66 5.24 -4.79 6.76
C LEU A 66 5.52 -5.73 7.94
N HIS A 67 4.93 -6.92 7.92
CA HIS A 67 5.34 -8.05 8.77
C HIS A 67 6.80 -8.46 8.47
N ASP A 68 7.38 -9.21 9.39
CA ASP A 68 8.73 -9.78 9.22
C ASP A 68 8.81 -10.75 8.02
N GLU A 69 7.68 -11.35 7.63
CA GLU A 69 7.62 -12.30 6.51
C GLU A 69 6.41 -12.05 5.59
N PRO A 70 6.56 -12.31 4.28
CA PRO A 70 5.47 -12.23 3.33
C PRO A 70 4.36 -13.24 3.64
N LEU A 71 3.12 -12.77 3.74
CA LEU A 71 1.95 -13.64 3.84
C LEU A 71 1.77 -14.50 2.57
N ASN A 72 2.33 -14.06 1.44
CA ASN A 72 2.49 -14.82 0.22
C ASN A 72 3.82 -14.44 -0.44
N GLN A 73 4.67 -15.44 -0.66
CA GLN A 73 6.03 -15.29 -1.19
C GLN A 73 6.12 -14.69 -2.61
N TYR A 74 5.02 -14.66 -3.36
CA TYR A 74 4.99 -14.13 -4.73
C TYR A 74 4.20 -12.82 -4.89
N ASP A 75 3.13 -12.66 -4.11
CA ASP A 75 2.28 -11.47 -4.17
C ASP A 75 1.53 -11.31 -2.84
N THR A 76 2.06 -10.45 -1.98
CA THR A 76 1.34 -10.01 -0.80
C THR A 76 0.60 -8.71 -1.12
N VAL A 77 -0.71 -8.72 -0.95
CA VAL A 77 -1.55 -7.56 -1.28
C VAL A 77 -1.95 -6.81 -0.01
N LEU A 78 -1.69 -5.51 0.03
CA LEU A 78 -2.25 -4.59 1.01
C LEU A 78 -3.36 -3.75 0.40
N LYS A 79 -4.42 -3.51 1.17
CA LYS A 79 -5.48 -2.57 0.84
C LYS A 79 -5.33 -1.34 1.70
N VAL A 80 -5.04 -0.21 1.06
CA VAL A 80 -5.09 1.12 1.65
C VAL A 80 -6.49 1.68 1.41
N THR A 81 -7.16 2.14 2.46
CA THR A 81 -8.48 2.79 2.37
C THR A 81 -8.33 4.28 2.61
N PHE A 82 -9.16 5.08 1.94
CA PHE A 82 -9.23 6.53 2.11
C PHE A 82 -10.60 6.94 2.65
N PRO A 83 -10.70 8.04 3.43
CA PRO A 83 -11.96 8.50 4.00
C PRO A 83 -12.93 9.05 2.94
N ALA A 84 -12.42 9.48 1.79
CA ALA A 84 -13.17 9.98 0.65
C ALA A 84 -12.60 9.40 -0.65
N ASN A 85 -13.32 9.57 -1.77
CA ASN A 85 -12.85 9.14 -3.08
C ASN A 85 -11.53 9.84 -3.44
N ILE A 86 -10.55 9.08 -3.95
CA ILE A 86 -9.23 9.54 -4.38
C ILE A 86 -9.14 9.88 -5.87
N ASP A 87 -10.24 9.76 -6.63
CA ASP A 87 -10.34 10.38 -7.95
C ASP A 87 -10.37 11.90 -7.83
N LYS A 88 -9.48 12.56 -8.57
CA LYS A 88 -9.28 14.02 -8.59
C LYS A 88 -10.20 14.70 -9.59
#